data_AF-A0A5B1R9P0-F1
#
_entry.id   AF-A0A5B1R9P0-F1
#
_cell.length_a   1.000
_cell.length_b   1.000
_cell.length_c   1.000
_cell.angle_alpha   90.00
_cell.angle_beta   90.00
_cell.angle_gamma   90.00
#
_symmetry.space_group_name_H-M   'P 1'
#
loop_
_entity.id
_entity.type
_entity.pdbx_description
1 polymer ?
#
loop_
_entity_poly.entity_id
_entity_poly.type
_entity_poly.pdbx_seq_one_letter_code
_entity_poly.pdbx_strand_id
1 'polypeptide(L)'
;RAYCLARKAAVLLEAPETVLDKYEVLSKDQLQARTFVIDPKVVGQRNLNLPWFWHMDVGKTGDASQYMIDFYRVQWLRCKARRDRWQEEYIRVLTEMQAFVLYCQHHARQWKARQERSDQLGELGHASYAAGRVAMWTDMGEEA
;
A
#
# COMPACT_ATOMS: atom_id res chain seq x y z
N ARG A 1 -2.99 -14.85 -34.52
CA ARG A 1 -3.36 -14.93 -35.97
C ARG A 1 -4.59 -15.79 -36.21
N ALA A 2 -4.68 -17.00 -35.65
CA ALA A 2 -5.84 -17.90 -35.83
C ALA A 2 -7.20 -17.25 -35.47
N TYR A 3 -7.30 -16.57 -34.33
CA TYR A 3 -8.53 -15.88 -33.92
C TYR A 3 -9.01 -14.83 -34.94
N CYS A 4 -8.11 -13.96 -35.41
CA CYS A 4 -8.45 -12.92 -36.38
C CYS A 4 -8.98 -13.49 -37.70
N LEU A 5 -8.46 -14.64 -38.13
CA LEU A 5 -8.93 -15.34 -39.32
C LEU A 5 -10.31 -15.97 -39.08
N ALA A 6 -10.51 -16.63 -37.94
CA ALA A 6 -11.80 -17.22 -37.56
C ALA A 6 -12.89 -16.14 -37.45
N ARG A 7 -12.59 -14.99 -36.86
CA ARG A 7 -13.54 -13.87 -36.78
C ARG A 7 -13.89 -13.30 -38.15
N LYS A 8 -12.91 -13.15 -39.06
CA LYS A 8 -13.18 -12.73 -40.44
C LYS A 8 -14.09 -13.72 -41.15
N ALA A 9 -13.86 -15.03 -40.98
CA ALA A 9 -14.74 -16.05 -41.53
C ALA A 9 -16.15 -15.97 -40.93
N ALA A 10 -16.30 -15.74 -39.62
CA ALA A 10 -17.61 -15.58 -38.99
C ALA A 10 -18.40 -14.37 -39.54
N VAL A 11 -17.71 -13.26 -39.82
CA VAL A 11 -18.33 -12.09 -40.47
C VAL A 11 -18.74 -12.41 -41.91
N LEU A 12 -17.88 -13.12 -42.67
CA LEU A 12 -18.19 -13.52 -44.05
C LEU A 12 -19.35 -14.52 -44.15
N LEU A 13 -19.59 -15.30 -43.10
CA LEU A 13 -20.68 -16.28 -43.01
C LEU A 13 -21.95 -15.70 -42.39
N GLU A 14 -22.03 -14.37 -42.21
CA GLU A 14 -23.19 -13.68 -41.60
C GLU A 14 -23.60 -14.30 -40.26
N ALA A 15 -22.61 -14.59 -39.41
CA ALA A 15 -22.88 -15.11 -38.08
C ALA A 15 -23.83 -14.18 -37.29
N PRO A 16 -24.71 -14.73 -36.44
CA PRO A 16 -25.64 -13.93 -35.68
C PRO A 16 -24.92 -12.89 -34.82
N GLU A 17 -25.55 -11.72 -34.66
CA GLU A 17 -24.99 -10.56 -33.94
C GLU A 17 -24.55 -10.93 -32.52
N THR A 18 -25.27 -11.83 -31.86
CA THR A 18 -24.93 -12.38 -30.54
C THR A 18 -23.55 -13.04 -30.47
N VAL A 19 -23.08 -13.63 -31.57
CA VAL A 19 -21.75 -14.25 -31.67
C VAL A 19 -20.70 -13.19 -31.97
N LEU A 20 -21.02 -12.18 -32.78
CA LEU A 20 -20.10 -11.10 -33.13
C LEU A 20 -19.85 -10.13 -31.96
N ASP A 21 -20.86 -9.91 -31.11
CA ASP A 21 -20.75 -9.15 -29.86
C ASP A 21 -19.91 -9.89 -28.82
N LYS A 22 -20.10 -11.20 -28.68
CA LYS A 22 -19.29 -12.01 -27.77
C LYS A 22 -17.82 -12.08 -28.19
N TYR A 23 -17.55 -12.09 -29.50
CA TYR A 23 -16.21 -12.22 -30.07
C TYR A 23 -15.79 -10.92 -30.77
N GLU A 24 -15.48 -9.89 -29.98
CA GLU A 24 -15.10 -8.56 -30.47
C GLU A 24 -13.79 -8.53 -31.28
N VAL A 25 -13.50 -7.39 -31.94
CA VAL A 25 -12.25 -7.21 -32.67
C VAL A 25 -11.07 -7.16 -31.70
N LEU A 26 -10.05 -7.98 -31.96
CA LEU A 26 -8.82 -8.01 -31.18
C LEU A 26 -7.87 -6.89 -31.66
N SER A 27 -7.72 -5.84 -30.87
CA SER A 27 -6.75 -4.77 -31.14
C SER A 27 -5.34 -5.17 -30.67
N LYS A 28 -4.29 -4.65 -31.34
CA LYS A 28 -2.89 -4.86 -30.92
C LYS A 28 -2.60 -4.25 -29.55
N ASP A 29 -3.28 -3.17 -29.19
CA ASP A 29 -3.08 -2.49 -27.90
C ASP A 29 -3.55 -3.35 -26.71
N GLN A 30 -4.57 -4.18 -26.95
CA GLN A 30 -5.11 -5.13 -25.96
C GLN A 30 -4.23 -6.38 -25.78
N LEU A 31 -3.31 -6.64 -26.71
CA LEU A 31 -2.40 -7.79 -26.68
C LEU A 31 -1.08 -7.49 -25.97
N GLN A 32 -0.86 -6.25 -25.58
CA GLN A 32 0.29 -5.92 -24.74
C GLN A 32 0.08 -6.55 -23.36
N ALA A 33 1.04 -7.36 -22.92
CA ALA A 33 1.09 -7.88 -21.56
C ALA A 33 1.35 -6.73 -20.58
N ARG A 34 0.30 -5.95 -20.33
CA ARG A 34 0.28 -4.85 -19.37
C ARG A 34 0.14 -5.45 -17.98
N THR A 35 1.20 -6.13 -17.52
CA THR A 35 1.33 -6.64 -16.15
C THR A 35 1.09 -5.56 -15.11
N PHE A 36 1.23 -4.28 -15.50
CA PHE A 36 0.89 -3.15 -14.65
C PHE A 36 -0.56 -3.14 -14.20
N VAL A 37 -1.55 -3.63 -14.97
CA VAL A 37 -2.98 -3.63 -14.54
C VAL A 37 -3.19 -4.46 -13.25
N ILE A 38 -2.20 -5.29 -12.90
CA ILE A 38 -2.14 -6.11 -11.69
C ILE A 38 -1.13 -5.55 -10.68
N ASP A 39 -0.22 -4.65 -11.09
CA ASP A 39 0.80 -4.05 -10.23
C ASP A 39 0.22 -2.91 -9.41
N PRO A 40 0.05 -3.10 -8.09
CA PRO A 40 -0.60 -2.11 -7.25
C PRO A 40 0.31 -0.92 -6.91
N LYS A 41 1.52 -0.83 -7.50
CA LYS A 41 2.45 0.29 -7.33
C LYS A 41 2.20 1.45 -8.29
N VAL A 42 1.38 1.26 -9.32
CA VAL A 42 1.15 2.27 -10.36
C VAL A 42 -0.14 3.04 -10.07
N VAL A 43 -0.03 4.36 -9.95
CA VAL A 43 -1.14 5.28 -9.68
C VAL A 43 -1.91 5.56 -10.99
N GLY A 44 -3.23 5.78 -10.91
CA GLY A 44 -4.06 6.16 -12.07
C GLY A 44 -4.72 5.00 -12.82
N GLN A 45 -4.69 3.79 -12.27
CA GLN A 45 -5.23 2.60 -12.92
C GLN A 45 -6.73 2.38 -12.79
N ARG A 46 -7.42 3.26 -12.05
CA ARG A 46 -8.85 3.14 -11.74
C ARG A 46 -9.75 2.99 -12.97
N ASN A 47 -9.33 3.52 -14.13
CA ASN A 47 -10.10 3.51 -15.38
C ASN A 47 -9.51 2.57 -16.44
N LEU A 48 -8.48 1.78 -16.12
CA LEU A 48 -7.90 0.81 -17.04
C LEU A 48 -8.77 -0.45 -17.05
N ASN A 49 -9.65 -0.54 -18.03
CA ASN A 49 -10.43 -1.76 -18.26
C ASN A 49 -9.55 -2.84 -18.92
N LEU A 50 -9.69 -4.06 -18.42
CA LEU A 50 -9.07 -5.23 -19.05
C LEU A 50 -9.73 -5.46 -20.43
N PRO A 51 -8.98 -5.99 -21.41
CA PRO A 51 -9.55 -6.41 -22.69
C PRO A 51 -10.75 -7.35 -22.53
N TRP A 52 -11.74 -7.23 -23.43
CA TRP A 52 -12.99 -8.00 -23.44
C TRP A 52 -12.80 -9.52 -23.31
N PHE A 53 -11.71 -10.07 -23.86
CA PHE A 53 -11.44 -11.51 -23.85
C PHE A 53 -11.12 -12.06 -22.44
N TRP A 54 -10.77 -11.23 -21.46
CA TRP A 54 -10.62 -11.63 -20.06
C TRP A 54 -11.97 -11.82 -19.36
N HIS A 55 -13.03 -11.20 -19.90
CA HIS A 55 -14.39 -11.35 -19.42
C HIS A 55 -15.14 -12.48 -20.13
N MET A 56 -14.50 -13.16 -21.08
CA MET A 56 -15.12 -14.25 -21.84
C MET A 56 -15.15 -15.56 -21.08
N ASP A 57 -16.30 -16.25 -21.17
CA ASP A 57 -16.45 -17.63 -20.71
C ASP A 57 -15.79 -18.61 -21.69
N VAL A 58 -14.61 -19.10 -21.32
CA VAL A 58 -13.77 -20.01 -22.12
C VAL A 58 -13.81 -21.44 -21.57
N GLY A 59 -15.01 -22.02 -21.44
CA GLY A 59 -15.15 -23.43 -21.04
C GLY A 59 -16.59 -23.94 -21.00
N LYS A 60 -16.76 -25.28 -21.03
CA LYS A 60 -18.03 -25.96 -20.72
C LYS A 60 -18.22 -26.23 -19.21
N THR A 61 -17.28 -25.78 -18.38
CA THR A 61 -17.22 -26.07 -16.95
C THR A 61 -16.89 -24.79 -16.19
N GLY A 62 -17.91 -24.01 -15.86
CA GLY A 62 -17.84 -22.98 -14.82
C GLY A 62 -17.22 -21.64 -15.21
N ASP A 63 -18.08 -20.74 -15.70
CA ASP A 63 -18.22 -19.35 -15.25
C ASP A 63 -16.92 -18.53 -15.18
N ALA A 64 -16.32 -18.17 -16.32
CA ALA A 64 -15.24 -17.17 -16.34
C ALA A 64 -15.64 -15.82 -15.70
N SER A 65 -16.94 -15.55 -15.53
CA SER A 65 -17.42 -14.44 -14.72
C SER A 65 -16.94 -14.58 -13.27
N GLN A 66 -16.94 -15.79 -12.70
CA GLN A 66 -16.52 -16.07 -11.33
C GLN A 66 -15.01 -15.83 -11.13
N TYR A 67 -14.17 -16.21 -12.10
CA TYR A 67 -12.73 -15.93 -12.04
C TYR A 67 -12.43 -14.43 -12.00
N MET A 68 -13.07 -13.64 -12.88
CA MET A 68 -12.91 -12.18 -12.87
C MET A 68 -13.49 -11.55 -11.61
N ILE A 69 -14.63 -12.04 -11.10
CA ILE A 69 -15.22 -11.60 -9.83
C ILE A 69 -14.24 -11.83 -8.68
N ASP A 70 -13.62 -13.02 -8.60
CA ASP A 70 -12.67 -13.35 -7.54
C ASP A 70 -11.37 -12.54 -7.67
N PHE A 71 -10.89 -12.30 -8.89
CA PHE A 71 -9.78 -11.39 -9.14
C PHE A 71 -10.07 -9.98 -8.58
N TYR A 72 -11.22 -9.39 -8.93
CA TYR A 72 -11.60 -8.06 -8.42
C TYR A 72 -11.80 -8.05 -6.91
N ARG A 73 -12.38 -9.10 -6.32
CA ARG A 73 -12.53 -9.25 -4.86
C ARG A 73 -11.18 -9.24 -4.15
N VAL A 74 -10.21 -10.03 -4.63
CA VAL A 74 -8.87 -10.08 -4.06
C VAL A 74 -8.16 -8.73 -4.19
N GLN A 75 -8.28 -8.07 -5.34
CA GLN A 75 -7.66 -6.75 -5.51
C GLN A 75 -8.30 -5.69 -4.62
N TRP A 76 -9.62 -5.69 -4.49
CA TRP A 76 -10.31 -4.81 -3.55
C TRP A 76 -9.86 -5.05 -2.11
N LEU A 77 -9.78 -6.31 -1.67
CA LEU A 77 -9.30 -6.67 -0.33
C LEU A 77 -7.87 -6.19 -0.10
N ARG A 78 -6.97 -6.32 -1.08
CA ARG A 78 -5.58 -5.82 -0.99
C ARG A 78 -5.53 -4.31 -0.87
N CYS A 79 -6.30 -3.59 -1.70
CA CYS A 79 -6.38 -2.14 -1.66
C CYS A 79 -6.96 -1.64 -0.33
N LYS A 80 -8.02 -2.29 0.17
CA LYS A 80 -8.60 -2.01 1.47
C LYS A 80 -7.59 -2.24 2.59
N ALA A 81 -6.95 -3.41 2.63
CA ALA A 81 -5.96 -3.75 3.66
C ALA A 81 -4.77 -2.76 3.68
N ARG A 82 -4.36 -2.26 2.50
CA ARG A 82 -3.32 -1.22 2.41
C ARG A 82 -3.79 0.11 2.98
N ARG A 83 -5.00 0.56 2.60
CA ARG A 83 -5.59 1.78 3.14
C ARG A 83 -5.73 1.69 4.66
N ASP A 84 -6.27 0.60 5.16
CA ASP A 84 -6.51 0.38 6.59
C ASP A 84 -5.16 0.38 7.34
N ARG A 85 -4.13 -0.27 6.79
CA ARG A 85 -2.76 -0.21 7.34
C ARG A 85 -2.21 1.21 7.39
N TRP A 86 -2.35 2.00 6.32
CA TRP A 86 -1.89 3.39 6.31
C TRP A 86 -2.62 4.25 7.34
N GLN A 87 -3.91 4.00 7.55
CA GLN A 87 -4.68 4.66 8.61
C GLN A 87 -4.17 4.28 10.01
N GLU A 88 -3.85 3.00 10.23
CA GLU A 88 -3.22 2.56 11.49
C GLU A 88 -1.83 3.17 11.68
N GLU A 89 -0.97 3.12 10.66
CA GLU A 89 0.39 3.66 10.70
C GLU A 89 0.38 5.15 10.99
N TYR A 90 -0.55 5.92 10.41
CA TYR A 90 -0.70 7.34 10.72
C TYR A 90 -0.96 7.59 12.21
N ILE A 91 -1.87 6.84 12.82
CA ILE A 91 -2.17 6.96 14.25
C ILE A 91 -0.95 6.53 15.07
N ARG A 92 -0.31 5.40 14.71
CA ARG A 92 0.86 4.89 15.43
C ARG A 92 2.01 5.89 15.41
N VAL A 93 2.35 6.46 14.25
CA VAL A 93 3.43 7.44 14.11
C VAL A 93 3.17 8.65 15.01
N LEU A 94 1.95 9.20 15.02
CA LEU A 94 1.62 10.31 15.92
C LEU A 94 1.78 9.94 17.39
N THR A 95 1.31 8.75 17.79
CA THR A 95 1.48 8.28 19.18
C THR A 95 2.94 8.01 19.53
N GLU A 96 3.74 7.50 18.59
CA GLU A 96 5.17 7.24 18.78
C GLU A 96 5.96 8.55 18.90
N MET A 97 5.63 9.56 18.09
CA MET A 97 6.23 10.90 18.19
C MET A 97 5.93 11.53 19.55
N GLN A 98 4.69 11.45 20.03
CA GLN A 98 4.34 11.91 21.38
C GLN A 98 5.05 11.12 22.46
N ALA A 99 5.12 9.79 22.31
CA ALA A 99 5.83 8.93 23.25
C ALA A 99 7.33 9.27 23.30
N PHE A 100 7.94 9.67 22.19
CA PHE A 100 9.34 10.09 22.12
C PHE A 100 9.59 11.36 22.95
N VAL A 101 8.72 12.38 22.85
CA VAL A 101 8.81 13.59 23.68
C VAL A 101 8.71 13.24 25.16
N LEU A 102 7.74 12.40 25.53
CA LEU A 102 7.57 11.94 26.93
C LEU A 102 8.78 11.13 27.43
N TYR A 103 9.39 10.35 26.54
CA TYR A 103 10.60 9.59 26.84
C TYR A 103 11.80 10.50 27.11
N CYS A 104 11.99 11.55 26.31
CA CYS A 104 13.01 12.58 26.54
C CYS A 104 12.80 13.27 27.90
N GLN A 105 11.57 13.69 28.19
CA GLN A 105 11.22 14.29 29.49
C GLN A 105 11.42 13.34 30.68
N HIS A 106 11.14 12.04 30.49
CA HIS A 106 11.40 11.03 31.51
C HIS A 106 12.91 10.92 31.80
N HIS A 107 13.74 10.85 30.76
CA HIS A 107 15.19 10.79 30.92
C HIS A 107 15.78 12.06 31.51
N ALA A 108 15.33 13.24 31.08
CA ALA A 108 15.73 14.51 31.68
C ALA A 108 15.47 14.51 33.20
N ARG A 109 14.29 14.04 33.64
CA ARG A 109 13.97 13.89 35.07
C ARG A 109 14.86 12.87 35.78
N GLN A 110 15.13 11.72 35.17
CA GLN A 110 16.03 10.72 35.75
C GLN A 110 17.46 11.27 35.94
N TRP A 111 18.00 11.94 34.92
CA TRP A 111 19.33 12.53 35.00
C TRP A 111 19.38 13.68 36.01
N LYS A 112 18.30 14.46 36.14
CA LYS A 112 18.19 15.51 37.14
C LYS A 112 18.22 14.94 38.56
N ALA A 113 17.49 13.86 38.83
CA ALA A 113 17.56 13.19 40.13
C ALA A 113 18.96 12.64 40.44
N ARG A 114 19.70 12.18 39.42
CA ARG A 114 21.10 11.75 39.58
C ARG A 114 22.02 12.93 39.86
N GLN A 115 21.83 14.06 39.17
CA GLN A 115 22.57 15.29 39.41
C GLN A 115 22.40 15.73 40.87
N GLU A 116 21.15 15.87 41.33
CA GLU A 116 20.83 16.30 42.71
C GLU A 116 21.46 15.36 43.76
N ARG A 117 21.50 14.06 43.47
CA ARG A 117 22.17 13.08 44.35
C ARG A 117 23.69 13.26 44.39
N SER A 118 24.33 13.45 43.24
CA SER A 118 25.78 13.69 43.18
C SER A 118 26.18 15.02 43.80
N ASP A 119 25.34 16.06 43.67
CA ASP A 119 25.51 17.34 44.36
C ASP A 119 25.48 17.15 45.88
N GLN A 120 24.53 16.36 46.41
CA GLN A 120 24.46 16.05 47.84
C GLN A 120 25.67 15.25 48.36
N LEU A 121 26.27 14.41 47.52
CA LEU A 121 27.46 13.61 47.84
C LEU A 121 28.77 14.40 47.67
N GLY A 122 28.73 15.63 47.15
CA GLY A 122 29.93 16.45 46.88
C GLY A 122 30.72 16.00 45.64
N GLU A 123 30.13 15.18 44.78
CA GLU A 123 30.75 14.63 43.58
C GLU A 123 30.60 15.57 42.38
N LEU A 124 31.29 16.70 42.42
CA LEU A 124 31.13 17.81 41.45
C LEU A 124 31.28 17.39 39.98
N GLY A 125 32.17 16.44 39.67
CA GLY A 125 32.35 15.93 38.32
C GLY A 125 31.15 15.11 37.81
N HIS A 126 30.58 14.26 38.67
CA HIS A 126 29.39 13.49 38.35
C HIS A 126 28.16 14.38 38.20
N ALA A 127 28.02 15.38 39.06
CA ALA A 127 26.97 16.39 38.96
C ALA A 127 27.06 17.18 37.64
N SER A 128 28.25 17.65 37.26
CA SER A 128 28.46 18.40 36.02
C SER A 128 28.11 17.58 34.78
N TYR A 129 28.52 16.31 34.74
CA TYR A 129 28.16 15.41 33.65
C TYR A 129 26.65 15.15 33.58
N ALA A 130 26.02 14.89 34.74
CA ALA A 130 24.58 14.68 34.82
C ALA A 130 23.79 15.92 34.35
N ALA A 131 24.22 17.13 34.73
CA ALA A 131 23.63 18.38 34.26
C ALA A 131 23.68 18.52 32.73
N GLY A 132 24.81 18.15 32.10
CA GLY A 132 24.91 18.11 30.63
C GLY A 132 23.95 17.11 29.99
N ARG A 133 23.71 15.97 30.62
CA ARG A 133 22.71 14.99 30.16
C ARG A 133 21.29 15.50 30.32
N VAL A 134 20.98 16.25 31.39
CA VAL A 134 19.67 16.89 31.56
C VAL A 134 19.41 17.84 30.40
N ALA A 135 20.34 18.78 30.14
CA ALA A 135 20.21 19.74 29.05
C ALA A 135 20.02 19.06 27.69
N MET A 136 20.85 18.06 27.37
CA MET A 136 20.71 17.31 26.12
C MET A 136 19.33 16.68 25.95
N TRP A 137 18.78 16.05 27.00
CA TRP A 137 17.46 15.41 26.92
C TRP A 137 16.30 16.41 26.94
N THR A 138 16.44 17.58 27.57
CA THR A 138 15.44 18.64 27.49
C THR A 138 15.39 19.21 26.09
N ASP A 139 16.54 19.57 25.52
CA ASP A 139 16.64 20.16 24.18
C ASP A 139 16.08 19.20 23.12
N MET A 140 16.46 17.91 23.19
CA MET A 140 15.94 16.89 22.26
C MET A 140 14.42 16.69 22.34
N GLY A 141 13.81 16.96 23.50
CA GLY A 141 12.36 16.89 23.68
C GLY A 141 11.63 18.17 23.22
N GLU A 142 12.31 19.31 23.21
CA GLU A 142 11.78 20.60 22.74
C GLU A 142 11.88 20.73 21.20
N GLU A 143 12.89 20.12 20.59
CA GLU A 143 13.12 20.14 19.14
C GLU A 143 12.35 19.04 18.35
N ALA A 144 11.71 18.10 19.04
CA ALA A 144 11.01 16.94 18.46
C ALA A 144 9.56 17.22 18.05
#